data_AF-A0A8S3ZC79-F1
#
_entry.id   AF-A0A8S3ZC79-F1
#
_cell.length_a   1.000
_cell.length_b   1.000
_cell.length_c   1.000
_cell.angle_alpha   90.00
_cell.angle_beta   90.00
_cell.angle_gamma   90.00
#
_symmetry.space_group_name_H-M   'P 1'
#
loop_
_entity.id
_entity.type
_entity.pdbx_description
1 polymer ?
#
loop_
_entity_poly.entity_id
_entity_poly.type
_entity_poly.pdbx_seq_one_letter_code
_entity_poly.pdbx_strand_id
1 'polypeptide(L)'
;MGLLQRLFLFKIFKTRKRNTRLITLLFGCAFFVGLHYILKWEAADSQAFFHNLDIKIPKNFVPVGIRERETFPSEGVPLIPKIIHQTWKDIHIPPEFEVWIKSWLEKHPDWEYWLWTDESARELIKDKYSHLLDMFDGYTEPIRRADALRYIVLYEYGGVYVDMDMEALSSLNPLILKYSCFIGQEPYEHPVIDTNFEQLLINALIGCRKGHPFIKLLVDNLLSFSIMWHYLDSTGPHFVTMIYRQFQSQNLLPADHKDGVYVAPSEYFYPTIDPAKLHYMFTRCSKESRLTKLQVKACINLKFKSVKENNYDPLSIAFANHHWFHTYLKNMLPSRRYKSIFDIVSRVKIYE
;
A
#
# COMPACT_ATOMS: atom_id res chain seq x y z
N MET A 1 6.66 -50.99 54.37
CA MET A 1 6.76 -49.51 54.33
C MET A 1 7.45 -48.92 53.09
N GLY A 2 8.01 -49.69 52.15
CA GLY A 2 8.86 -49.14 51.07
C GLY A 2 8.21 -48.79 49.71
N LEU A 3 6.99 -49.25 49.41
CA LEU A 3 6.37 -49.05 48.09
C LEU A 3 5.62 -47.70 47.97
N LEU A 4 4.92 -47.29 49.03
CA LEU A 4 4.16 -46.04 49.10
C LEU A 4 5.07 -44.79 49.10
N GLN A 5 6.22 -44.83 49.77
CA GLN A 5 7.20 -43.73 49.73
C GLN A 5 7.82 -43.52 48.34
N ARG A 6 8.09 -44.60 47.59
CA ARG A 6 8.63 -44.52 46.23
C ARG A 6 7.64 -43.94 45.23
N LEU A 7 6.36 -44.29 45.33
CA LEU A 7 5.29 -43.72 44.50
C LEU A 7 5.06 -42.22 44.79
N PHE A 8 5.16 -41.80 46.06
CA PHE A 8 5.01 -40.40 46.44
C PHE A 8 6.18 -39.54 45.92
N LEU A 9 7.42 -40.03 46.05
CA LEU A 9 8.61 -39.37 45.50
C LEU A 9 8.54 -39.28 43.96
N PHE A 10 8.12 -40.34 43.26
CA PHE A 10 7.98 -40.31 41.79
C PHE A 10 6.91 -39.30 41.33
N LYS A 11 5.79 -39.19 42.06
CA LYS A 11 4.75 -38.18 41.80
C LYS A 11 5.27 -36.77 42.02
N ILE A 12 5.99 -36.53 43.12
CA ILE A 12 6.63 -35.24 43.45
C ILE A 12 7.70 -34.86 42.42
N PHE A 13 8.55 -35.79 41.98
CA PHE A 13 9.54 -35.53 40.94
C PHE A 13 8.88 -35.24 39.59
N LYS A 14 7.78 -35.92 39.24
CA LYS A 14 7.02 -35.68 37.99
C LYS A 14 6.26 -34.35 38.02
N THR A 15 5.65 -33.96 39.15
CA THR A 15 5.03 -32.64 39.32
C THR A 15 6.07 -31.52 39.36
N ARG A 16 7.22 -31.72 40.03
CA ARG A 16 8.33 -30.75 40.03
C ARG A 16 8.87 -30.53 38.62
N LYS A 17 9.15 -31.60 37.85
CA LYS A 17 9.62 -31.52 36.46
C LYS A 17 8.59 -30.90 35.50
N ARG A 18 7.29 -31.13 35.73
CA ARG A 18 6.19 -30.51 34.98
C ARG A 18 6.04 -29.02 35.32
N ASN A 19 6.16 -28.63 36.59
CA ASN A 19 6.15 -27.23 37.01
C ASN A 19 7.37 -26.48 36.46
N THR A 20 8.57 -27.08 36.47
CA THR A 20 9.75 -26.47 35.85
C THR A 20 9.55 -26.24 34.35
N ARG A 21 8.98 -27.21 33.61
CA ARG A 21 8.67 -27.04 32.18
C ARG A 21 7.64 -25.95 31.92
N LEU A 22 6.57 -25.87 32.73
CA LEU A 22 5.54 -24.84 32.61
C LEU A 22 6.12 -23.44 32.87
N ILE A 23 6.98 -23.33 33.88
CA ILE A 23 7.71 -22.09 34.20
C ILE A 23 8.63 -21.71 33.05
N THR A 24 9.43 -22.64 32.50
CA THR A 24 10.29 -22.37 31.33
C THR A 24 9.49 -21.94 30.10
N LEU A 25 8.33 -22.54 29.83
CA LEU A 25 7.44 -22.13 28.75
C LEU A 25 6.86 -20.73 28.97
N LEU A 26 6.42 -20.41 30.19
CA LEU A 26 5.90 -19.08 30.54
C LEU A 26 6.98 -18.00 30.44
N PHE A 27 8.20 -18.27 30.93
CA PHE A 27 9.34 -17.37 30.77
C PHE A 27 9.78 -17.23 29.30
N GLY A 28 9.76 -18.32 28.53
CA GLY A 28 10.01 -18.28 27.08
C GLY A 28 8.98 -17.42 26.35
N CYS A 29 7.69 -17.64 26.59
CA CYS A 29 6.62 -16.83 26.02
C CYS A 29 6.72 -15.36 26.47
N ALA A 30 6.97 -15.09 27.75
CA ALA A 30 7.16 -13.73 28.25
C ALA A 30 8.40 -13.06 27.65
N PHE A 31 9.48 -13.80 27.41
CA PHE A 31 10.67 -13.32 26.72
C PHE A 31 10.37 -13.01 25.26
N PHE A 32 9.66 -13.87 24.53
CA PHE A 32 9.29 -13.60 23.13
C PHE A 32 8.28 -12.45 23.01
N VAL A 33 7.34 -12.32 23.95
CA VAL A 33 6.42 -11.18 24.02
C VAL A 33 7.19 -9.92 24.36
N GLY A 34 8.05 -9.95 25.37
CA GLY A 34 8.91 -8.83 25.75
C GLY A 34 9.85 -8.40 24.62
N LEU A 35 10.48 -9.35 23.94
CA LEU A 35 11.32 -9.13 22.76
C LEU A 35 10.49 -8.56 21.60
N HIS A 36 9.27 -9.06 21.37
CA HIS A 36 8.36 -8.50 20.37
C HIS A 36 8.01 -7.03 20.69
N TYR A 37 7.75 -6.71 21.96
CA TYR A 37 7.47 -5.33 22.40
C TYR A 37 8.72 -4.44 22.36
N ILE A 38 9.90 -4.94 22.71
CA ILE A 38 11.17 -4.19 22.62
C ILE A 38 11.52 -3.90 21.15
N LEU A 39 11.42 -4.91 20.28
CA LEU A 39 11.63 -4.73 18.83
C LEU A 39 10.59 -3.78 18.22
N LYS A 40 9.32 -3.82 18.67
CA LYS A 40 8.32 -2.83 18.29
C LYS A 40 8.60 -1.44 18.84
N TRP A 41 9.14 -1.34 20.04
CA TRP A 41 9.44 -0.05 20.69
C TRP A 41 10.65 0.62 20.06
N GLU A 42 11.70 -0.12 19.70
CA GLU A 42 12.82 0.38 18.89
C GLU A 42 12.37 0.78 17.46
N ALA A 43 11.40 0.06 16.88
CA ALA A 43 10.80 0.43 15.60
C ALA A 43 9.84 1.64 15.68
N ALA A 44 9.37 1.99 16.88
CA ALA A 44 8.43 3.09 17.12
C ALA A 44 9.11 4.45 17.29
N ASP A 45 10.44 4.52 17.23
CA ASP A 45 11.15 5.79 17.22
C ASP A 45 11.02 6.42 15.83
N SER A 46 9.88 7.08 15.58
CA SER A 46 9.48 7.71 14.31
C SER A 46 10.33 8.93 13.92
N GLN A 47 11.47 9.14 14.59
CA GLN A 47 12.34 10.28 14.44
C GLN A 47 13.63 9.89 13.70
N ALA A 48 13.49 9.36 12.49
CA ALA A 48 14.62 9.17 11.59
C ALA A 48 15.07 10.54 11.05
N PHE A 49 16.01 11.17 11.75
CA PHE A 49 16.57 12.47 11.35
C PHE A 49 17.66 12.29 10.28
N PHE A 50 17.29 12.03 9.03
CA PHE A 50 18.24 11.82 7.92
C PHE A 50 19.26 12.97 7.76
N HIS A 51 18.90 14.20 8.13
CA HIS A 51 19.80 15.36 8.13
C HIS A 51 21.02 15.18 9.06
N ASN A 52 20.90 14.35 10.10
CA ASN A 52 21.97 14.05 11.07
C ASN A 52 22.93 12.96 10.61
N LEU A 53 22.64 12.24 9.51
CA LEU A 53 23.55 11.20 9.02
C LEU A 53 24.86 11.81 8.55
N ASP A 54 25.99 11.18 8.86
CA ASP A 54 27.32 11.58 8.36
C ASP A 54 27.55 11.13 6.90
N ILE A 55 26.62 11.51 6.04
CA ILE A 55 26.69 11.33 4.59
C ILE A 55 26.88 12.71 3.97
N LYS A 56 27.91 12.86 3.13
CA LYS A 56 28.14 14.15 2.44
C LYS A 56 27.25 14.23 1.21
N ILE A 57 26.52 15.35 1.08
CA ILE A 57 25.81 15.68 -0.16
C ILE A 57 26.84 16.29 -1.13
N PRO A 58 27.11 15.67 -2.29
CA PRO A 58 28.01 16.26 -3.30
C PRO A 58 27.51 17.64 -3.76
N LYS A 59 28.42 18.57 -4.06
CA LYS A 59 28.05 19.94 -4.52
C LYS A 59 27.21 19.95 -5.81
N ASN A 60 27.42 18.96 -6.67
CA ASN A 60 26.72 18.77 -7.94
C ASN A 60 25.65 17.67 -7.87
N PHE A 61 25.16 17.35 -6.66
CA PHE A 61 24.11 16.36 -6.49
C PHE A 61 22.80 16.83 -7.13
N VAL A 62 22.26 16.03 -8.04
CA VAL A 62 20.94 16.25 -8.61
C VAL A 62 19.95 15.37 -7.85
N PRO A 63 19.02 15.96 -7.07
CA PRO A 63 18.05 15.18 -6.32
C PRO A 63 17.12 14.41 -7.25
N VAL A 64 16.71 13.23 -6.80
CA VAL A 64 15.69 12.42 -7.47
C VAL A 64 14.32 12.84 -6.97
N GLY A 65 13.44 13.16 -7.91
CA GLY A 65 12.09 13.65 -7.68
C GLY A 65 11.80 14.86 -8.57
N ILE A 66 10.53 15.21 -8.68
CA ILE A 66 10.08 16.40 -9.39
C ILE A 66 9.70 17.52 -8.41
N ARG A 67 9.75 18.77 -8.87
CA ARG A 67 9.42 19.96 -8.06
C ARG A 67 8.25 20.76 -8.61
N GLU A 68 7.85 20.46 -9.84
CA GLU A 68 6.78 21.14 -10.55
C GLU A 68 5.94 20.09 -11.26
N ARG A 69 4.64 20.37 -11.37
CA ARG A 69 3.76 19.55 -12.20
C ARG A 69 4.11 19.78 -13.68
N GLU A 70 4.00 18.71 -14.46
CA GLU A 70 3.93 18.87 -15.90
C GLU A 70 2.68 19.67 -16.31
N THR A 71 2.66 20.16 -17.56
CA THR A 71 1.49 20.83 -18.09
C THR A 71 0.35 19.83 -18.31
N PHE A 72 -0.82 20.15 -17.76
CA PHE A 72 -2.05 19.40 -17.93
C PHE A 72 -3.12 20.22 -18.66
N PRO A 73 -4.03 19.57 -19.42
CA PRO A 73 -5.18 20.26 -19.99
C PRO A 73 -6.14 20.73 -18.88
N SER A 74 -6.71 21.92 -19.06
CA SER A 74 -7.75 22.47 -18.19
C SER A 74 -9.17 22.10 -18.62
N GLU A 75 -9.34 21.73 -19.89
CA GLU A 75 -10.61 21.41 -20.52
C GLU A 75 -10.48 20.19 -21.43
N GLY A 76 -11.59 19.52 -21.69
CA GLY A 76 -11.65 18.37 -22.59
C GLY A 76 -12.71 17.35 -22.17
N VAL A 77 -12.78 16.26 -22.92
CA VAL A 77 -13.63 15.12 -22.57
C VAL A 77 -12.79 14.14 -21.73
N PRO A 78 -13.24 13.76 -20.53
CA PRO A 78 -12.56 12.75 -19.72
C PRO A 78 -12.39 11.43 -20.48
N LEU A 79 -11.15 10.92 -20.51
CA LEU A 79 -10.81 9.61 -21.03
C LEU A 79 -11.10 8.50 -20.02
N ILE A 80 -11.04 8.84 -18.72
CA ILE A 80 -11.34 7.95 -17.60
C ILE A 80 -12.70 8.36 -16.99
N PRO A 81 -13.61 7.42 -16.71
CA PRO A 81 -14.87 7.70 -16.02
C PRO A 81 -14.65 8.41 -14.68
N LYS A 82 -15.54 9.34 -14.34
CA LYS A 82 -15.52 10.08 -13.06
C LYS A 82 -16.13 9.24 -11.93
N ILE A 83 -15.44 8.16 -11.57
CA ILE A 83 -15.87 7.21 -10.54
C ILE A 83 -14.71 6.99 -9.58
N ILE A 84 -14.96 7.18 -8.28
CA ILE A 84 -14.06 6.78 -7.21
C ILE A 84 -14.49 5.41 -6.71
N HIS A 85 -13.56 4.46 -6.70
CA HIS A 85 -13.74 3.14 -6.09
C HIS A 85 -12.88 3.02 -4.84
N GLN A 86 -13.50 2.70 -3.71
CA GLN A 86 -12.78 2.27 -2.50
C GLN A 86 -13.35 0.96 -2.01
N THR A 87 -12.59 0.20 -1.24
CA THR A 87 -13.04 -1.07 -0.66
C THR A 87 -12.86 -1.10 0.84
N TRP A 88 -13.82 -1.69 1.52
CA TRP A 88 -13.78 -1.97 2.94
C TRP A 88 -14.52 -3.27 3.24
N LYS A 89 -14.43 -3.78 4.46
CA LYS A 89 -15.06 -5.06 4.84
C LYS A 89 -16.57 -5.01 4.68
N ASP A 90 -17.19 -3.95 5.18
CA ASP A 90 -18.64 -3.74 5.17
C ASP A 90 -18.96 -2.23 5.12
N ILE A 91 -20.21 -1.87 5.38
CA ILE A 91 -20.68 -0.48 5.36
C ILE A 91 -20.23 0.35 6.57
N HIS A 92 -19.59 -0.24 7.58
CA HIS A 92 -19.16 0.43 8.80
C HIS A 92 -17.66 0.78 8.73
N ILE A 93 -17.39 2.06 8.50
CA ILE A 93 -16.05 2.59 8.25
C ILE A 93 -15.40 3.07 9.56
N PRO A 94 -14.10 2.79 9.78
CA PRO A 94 -13.33 3.40 10.86
C PRO A 94 -13.35 4.94 10.78
N PRO A 95 -13.58 5.63 11.91
CA PRO A 95 -13.67 7.10 11.92
C PRO A 95 -12.38 7.78 11.43
N GLU A 96 -11.23 7.11 11.54
CA GLU A 96 -9.94 7.60 11.05
C GLU A 96 -9.95 7.87 9.53
N PHE A 97 -10.77 7.13 8.75
CA PHE A 97 -10.81 7.28 7.29
C PHE A 97 -11.82 8.32 6.82
N GLU A 98 -12.72 8.77 7.70
CA GLU A 98 -13.77 9.72 7.34
C GLU A 98 -13.20 11.02 6.76
N VAL A 99 -12.11 11.53 7.34
CA VAL A 99 -11.46 12.76 6.86
C VAL A 99 -10.90 12.59 5.45
N TRP A 100 -10.33 11.41 5.16
CA TRP A 100 -9.75 11.11 3.85
C TRP A 100 -10.84 10.87 2.80
N ILE A 101 -11.89 10.12 3.11
CA ILE A 101 -13.07 9.97 2.23
C ILE A 101 -13.67 11.33 1.90
N LYS A 102 -13.87 12.19 2.91
CA LYS A 102 -14.41 13.54 2.71
C LYS A 102 -13.53 14.40 1.80
N SER A 103 -12.21 14.29 1.89
CA SER A 103 -11.30 15.00 0.98
C SER A 103 -11.54 14.62 -0.48
N TRP A 104 -11.77 13.32 -0.77
CA TRP A 104 -12.09 12.87 -2.13
C TRP A 104 -13.40 13.46 -2.65
N LEU A 105 -14.45 13.49 -1.82
CA LEU A 105 -15.73 14.12 -2.18
C LEU A 105 -15.59 15.64 -2.41
N GLU A 106 -14.81 16.33 -1.58
CA GLU A 106 -14.59 17.76 -1.70
C GLU A 106 -13.83 18.12 -2.99
N LYS A 107 -12.79 17.35 -3.33
CA LYS A 107 -11.99 17.59 -4.54
C LYS A 107 -12.62 17.06 -5.83
N HIS A 108 -13.68 16.25 -5.72
CA HIS A 108 -14.37 15.59 -6.84
C HIS A 108 -15.91 15.61 -6.67
N PRO A 109 -16.54 16.79 -6.53
CA PRO A 109 -17.96 16.89 -6.17
C PRO A 109 -18.93 16.35 -7.22
N ASP A 110 -18.49 16.23 -8.48
CA ASP A 110 -19.25 15.72 -9.61
C ASP A 110 -18.95 14.25 -9.95
N TRP A 111 -18.11 13.58 -9.16
CA TRP A 111 -17.76 12.18 -9.37
C TRP A 111 -18.72 11.25 -8.62
N GLU A 112 -18.92 10.05 -9.17
CA GLU A 112 -19.59 8.99 -8.44
C GLU A 112 -18.65 8.38 -7.39
N TYR A 113 -19.23 7.92 -6.28
CA TYR A 113 -18.48 7.21 -5.25
C TYR A 113 -19.06 5.81 -5.06
N TRP A 114 -18.21 4.80 -5.19
CA TRP A 114 -18.55 3.40 -5.05
C TRP A 114 -17.75 2.79 -3.89
N LEU A 115 -18.48 2.21 -2.93
CA LEU A 115 -17.89 1.36 -1.90
C LEU A 115 -18.07 -0.11 -2.30
N TRP A 116 -16.97 -0.84 -2.32
CA TRP A 116 -16.98 -2.29 -2.48
C TRP A 116 -16.78 -2.97 -1.12
N THR A 117 -17.84 -3.61 -0.62
CA THR A 117 -17.80 -4.45 0.58
C THR A 117 -17.28 -5.85 0.25
N ASP A 118 -16.91 -6.66 1.24
CA ASP A 118 -16.54 -8.07 1.00
C ASP A 118 -17.69 -8.82 0.30
N GLU A 119 -18.95 -8.52 0.66
CA GLU A 119 -20.15 -9.11 0.04
C GLU A 119 -20.35 -8.64 -1.40
N SER A 120 -20.33 -7.32 -1.66
CA SER A 120 -20.57 -6.78 -2.99
C SER A 120 -19.44 -7.08 -3.96
N ALA A 121 -18.20 -7.16 -3.46
CA ALA A 121 -17.05 -7.65 -4.20
C ALA A 121 -17.28 -9.09 -4.66
N ARG A 122 -17.65 -9.98 -3.73
CA ARG A 122 -17.88 -11.39 -4.05
C ARG A 122 -19.04 -11.58 -5.03
N GLU A 123 -20.11 -10.81 -4.91
CA GLU A 123 -21.25 -10.89 -5.85
C GLU A 123 -20.85 -10.45 -7.26
N LEU A 124 -20.09 -9.35 -7.41
CA LEU A 124 -19.51 -8.97 -8.70
C LEU A 124 -18.68 -10.10 -9.32
N ILE A 125 -17.82 -10.75 -8.53
CA ILE A 125 -16.98 -11.85 -9.02
C ILE A 125 -17.86 -13.02 -9.46
N LYS A 126 -18.84 -13.40 -8.66
CA LYS A 126 -19.77 -14.49 -8.97
C LYS A 126 -20.56 -14.22 -10.26
N ASP A 127 -21.03 -12.99 -10.46
CA ASP A 127 -21.88 -12.62 -11.60
C ASP A 127 -21.11 -12.53 -12.91
N LYS A 128 -19.93 -11.90 -12.90
CA LYS A 128 -19.20 -11.52 -14.12
C LYS A 128 -17.86 -12.23 -14.31
N TYR A 129 -17.27 -12.73 -13.24
CA TYR A 129 -15.93 -13.33 -13.21
C TYR A 129 -15.96 -14.68 -12.50
N SER A 130 -17.00 -15.48 -12.71
CA SER A 130 -17.24 -16.74 -11.97
C SER A 130 -16.06 -17.72 -12.03
N HIS A 131 -15.29 -17.71 -13.11
CA HIS A 131 -14.05 -18.47 -13.28
C HIS A 131 -12.92 -18.08 -12.29
N LEU A 132 -13.01 -16.91 -11.65
CA LEU A 132 -12.10 -16.42 -10.62
C LEU A 132 -12.65 -16.61 -9.20
N LEU A 133 -13.92 -17.04 -9.04
CA LEU A 133 -14.58 -17.08 -7.74
C LEU A 133 -13.86 -18.00 -6.74
N ASP A 134 -13.47 -19.20 -7.16
CA ASP A 134 -12.75 -20.15 -6.31
C ASP A 134 -11.39 -19.60 -5.83
N MET A 135 -10.69 -18.88 -6.72
CA MET A 135 -9.43 -18.22 -6.39
C MET A 135 -9.67 -17.06 -5.41
N PHE A 136 -10.71 -16.26 -5.65
CA PHE A 136 -11.04 -15.10 -4.83
C PHE A 136 -11.45 -15.52 -3.41
N ASP A 137 -12.31 -16.53 -3.29
CA ASP A 137 -12.73 -17.12 -2.01
C ASP A 137 -11.56 -17.86 -1.32
N GLY A 138 -10.61 -18.40 -2.10
CA GLY A 138 -9.43 -19.10 -1.61
C GLY A 138 -8.34 -18.20 -1.01
N TYR A 139 -8.38 -16.88 -1.24
CA TYR A 139 -7.42 -15.96 -0.63
C TYR A 139 -7.59 -15.87 0.88
N THR A 140 -6.54 -16.27 1.62
CA THR A 140 -6.54 -16.26 3.09
C THR A 140 -6.37 -14.88 3.69
N GLU A 141 -5.60 -14.00 3.04
CA GLU A 141 -5.36 -12.64 3.51
C GLU A 141 -6.32 -11.66 2.79
N PRO A 142 -7.12 -10.86 3.53
CA PRO A 142 -8.06 -9.92 2.93
C PRO A 142 -7.44 -8.93 1.94
N ILE A 143 -6.17 -8.57 2.15
CA ILE A 143 -5.46 -7.66 1.24
C ILE A 143 -5.34 -8.23 -0.19
N ARG A 144 -5.21 -9.55 -0.36
CA ARG A 144 -5.18 -10.17 -1.70
C ARG A 144 -6.51 -10.01 -2.42
N ARG A 145 -7.63 -10.11 -1.69
CA ARG A 145 -8.97 -9.87 -2.25
C ARG A 145 -9.14 -8.41 -2.65
N ALA A 146 -8.74 -7.47 -1.80
CA ALA A 146 -8.78 -6.04 -2.11
C ALA A 146 -7.90 -5.67 -3.32
N ASP A 147 -6.69 -6.22 -3.39
CA ASP A 147 -5.77 -6.06 -4.53
C ASP A 147 -6.32 -6.69 -5.82
N ALA A 148 -6.92 -7.88 -5.77
CA ALA A 148 -7.52 -8.48 -6.96
C ALA A 148 -8.75 -7.69 -7.42
N LEU A 149 -9.60 -7.29 -6.48
CA LEU A 149 -10.83 -6.57 -6.76
C LEU A 149 -10.57 -5.24 -7.46
N ARG A 150 -9.55 -4.46 -7.04
CA ARG A 150 -9.28 -3.15 -7.68
C ARG A 150 -9.00 -3.28 -9.17
N TYR A 151 -8.32 -4.34 -9.62
CA TYR A 151 -8.08 -4.56 -11.04
C TYR A 151 -9.38 -4.92 -11.77
N ILE A 152 -10.20 -5.75 -11.16
CA ILE A 152 -11.47 -6.22 -11.74
C ILE A 152 -12.45 -5.05 -11.89
N VAL A 153 -12.64 -4.22 -10.86
CA VAL A 153 -13.55 -3.08 -10.93
C VAL A 153 -13.09 -2.02 -11.93
N LEU A 154 -11.77 -1.77 -12.02
CA LEU A 154 -11.21 -0.85 -13.01
C LEU A 154 -11.36 -1.39 -14.44
N TYR A 155 -11.24 -2.70 -14.65
CA TYR A 155 -11.47 -3.29 -15.97
C TYR A 155 -12.94 -3.17 -16.37
N GLU A 156 -13.85 -3.50 -15.44
CA GLU A 156 -15.29 -3.58 -15.67
C GLU A 156 -15.96 -2.20 -15.82
N TYR A 157 -15.57 -1.23 -14.99
CA TYR A 157 -16.23 0.07 -14.87
C TYR A 157 -15.33 1.24 -15.28
N GLY A 158 -14.01 1.05 -15.35
CA GLY A 158 -13.05 2.16 -15.42
C GLY A 158 -13.01 2.91 -14.09
N GLY A 159 -12.65 4.20 -14.14
CA GLY A 159 -12.63 5.07 -12.96
C GLY A 159 -11.26 5.14 -12.30
N VAL A 160 -11.25 5.56 -11.04
CA VAL A 160 -10.07 5.64 -10.18
C VAL A 160 -10.33 4.83 -8.92
N TYR A 161 -9.54 3.78 -8.75
CA TYR A 161 -9.47 3.08 -7.47
C TYR A 161 -8.50 3.83 -6.55
N VAL A 162 -8.86 3.95 -5.28
CA VAL A 162 -8.01 4.57 -4.27
C VAL A 162 -8.20 3.91 -2.89
N ASP A 163 -7.09 3.58 -2.23
CA ASP A 163 -7.13 3.01 -0.88
C ASP A 163 -7.77 3.97 0.14
N MET A 164 -8.31 3.41 1.23
CA MET A 164 -9.05 4.17 2.25
C MET A 164 -8.18 5.16 3.03
N ASP A 165 -6.86 4.94 3.06
CA ASP A 165 -5.86 5.77 3.73
C ASP A 165 -5.14 6.76 2.81
N MET A 166 -5.77 7.09 1.70
CA MET A 166 -5.32 8.12 0.77
C MET A 166 -6.15 9.39 0.91
N GLU A 167 -5.47 10.52 1.07
CA GLU A 167 -6.08 11.85 1.11
C GLU A 167 -5.99 12.52 -0.26
N ALA A 168 -7.07 13.14 -0.73
CA ALA A 168 -7.06 13.98 -1.92
C ALA A 168 -6.60 15.42 -1.58
N LEU A 169 -5.47 15.83 -2.15
CA LEU A 169 -4.91 17.16 -2.00
C LEU A 169 -5.34 18.09 -3.15
N SER A 170 -5.59 17.53 -4.33
CA SER A 170 -6.00 18.25 -5.53
C SER A 170 -6.91 17.39 -6.41
N SER A 171 -7.61 18.01 -7.36
CA SER A 171 -8.48 17.28 -8.28
C SER A 171 -7.65 16.46 -9.29
N LEU A 172 -8.06 15.22 -9.53
CA LEU A 172 -7.51 14.36 -10.58
C LEU A 172 -8.07 14.67 -11.98
N ASN A 173 -8.98 15.64 -12.12
CA ASN A 173 -9.55 16.05 -13.40
C ASN A 173 -8.48 16.26 -14.51
N PRO A 174 -7.34 16.95 -14.26
CA PRO A 174 -6.34 17.14 -15.31
C PRO A 174 -5.69 15.84 -15.79
N LEU A 175 -5.60 14.82 -14.94
CA LEU A 175 -5.06 13.50 -15.29
C LEU A 175 -6.05 12.69 -16.14
N ILE A 176 -7.32 12.66 -15.77
CA ILE A 176 -8.35 11.91 -16.53
C ILE A 176 -8.64 12.52 -17.91
N LEU A 177 -8.33 13.81 -18.10
CA LEU A 177 -8.41 14.49 -19.40
C LEU A 177 -7.23 14.14 -20.32
N LYS A 178 -6.05 13.85 -19.75
CA LYS A 178 -4.81 13.63 -20.51
C LYS A 178 -4.50 12.15 -20.75
N TYR A 179 -4.78 11.30 -19.77
CA TYR A 179 -4.34 9.90 -19.79
C TYR A 179 -5.52 8.94 -19.75
N SER A 180 -5.42 7.87 -20.54
CA SER A 180 -6.40 6.78 -20.57
C SER A 180 -6.18 5.75 -19.47
N CYS A 181 -4.97 5.70 -18.89
CA CYS A 181 -4.61 4.88 -17.75
C CYS A 181 -3.38 5.46 -17.06
N PHE A 182 -3.40 5.56 -15.73
CA PHE A 182 -2.30 6.00 -14.91
C PHE A 182 -2.17 5.19 -13.62
N ILE A 183 -0.93 5.05 -13.16
CA ILE A 183 -0.56 4.39 -11.91
C ILE A 183 0.66 5.12 -11.32
N GLY A 184 0.76 5.19 -10.00
CA GLY A 184 1.94 5.80 -9.37
C GLY A 184 3.02 4.80 -8.98
N GLN A 185 4.14 5.37 -8.54
CA GLN A 185 5.32 4.66 -8.08
C GLN A 185 5.52 4.90 -6.59
N GLU A 186 6.08 3.92 -5.90
CA GLU A 186 6.59 4.14 -4.55
C GLU A 186 7.64 5.25 -4.56
N PRO A 187 7.79 6.00 -3.44
CA PRO A 187 8.91 6.90 -3.26
C PRO A 187 10.22 6.23 -3.65
N TYR A 188 11.03 6.88 -4.48
CA TYR A 188 12.26 6.33 -5.06
C TYR A 188 13.13 5.58 -4.05
N GLU A 189 13.18 6.09 -2.82
CA GLU A 189 14.04 5.57 -1.78
C GLU A 189 13.56 4.24 -1.18
N HIS A 190 12.26 3.95 -1.23
CA HIS A 190 11.71 2.68 -0.73
C HIS A 190 12.32 1.47 -1.46
N PRO A 191 12.08 1.25 -2.77
CA PRO A 191 12.58 0.05 -3.45
C PRO A 191 14.12 0.06 -3.59
N VAL A 192 14.74 1.23 -3.68
CA VAL A 192 16.20 1.31 -3.79
C VAL A 192 16.88 0.85 -2.51
N ILE A 193 16.45 1.36 -1.34
CA ILE A 193 17.10 1.03 -0.07
C ILE A 193 16.76 -0.39 0.38
N ASP A 194 15.53 -0.85 0.12
CA ASP A 194 15.06 -2.18 0.48
C ASP A 194 15.72 -3.26 -0.38
N THR A 195 15.69 -3.10 -1.70
CA THR A 195 15.95 -4.20 -2.64
C THR A 195 16.87 -3.82 -3.80
N ASN A 196 17.38 -2.59 -3.83
CA ASN A 196 18.27 -2.08 -4.88
C ASN A 196 17.63 -2.04 -6.28
N PHE A 197 16.31 -1.84 -6.35
CA PHE A 197 15.56 -1.62 -7.58
C PHE A 197 15.10 -0.17 -7.68
N GLU A 198 15.22 0.43 -8.88
CA GLU A 198 14.93 1.85 -9.09
C GLU A 198 13.45 2.19 -9.16
N GLN A 199 12.60 1.20 -9.51
CA GLN A 199 11.19 1.42 -9.75
C GLN A 199 10.37 0.28 -9.17
N LEU A 200 9.37 0.67 -8.38
CA LEU A 200 8.31 -0.17 -7.89
C LEU A 200 6.99 0.59 -8.07
N LEU A 201 6.08 0.03 -8.86
CA LEU A 201 4.72 0.56 -8.99
C LEU A 201 3.92 0.17 -7.76
N ILE A 202 3.00 1.04 -7.36
CA ILE A 202 2.12 0.83 -6.21
C ILE A 202 0.67 0.89 -6.66
N ASN A 203 -0.10 -0.09 -6.21
CA ASN A 203 -1.47 -0.33 -6.63
C ASN A 203 -2.51 0.28 -5.67
N ALA A 204 -2.12 1.26 -4.85
CA ALA A 204 -3.02 1.96 -3.92
C ALA A 204 -3.86 3.05 -4.60
N LEU A 205 -3.39 3.59 -5.72
CA LEU A 205 -4.15 4.50 -6.58
C LEU A 205 -3.86 4.18 -8.05
N ILE A 206 -4.90 3.83 -8.79
CA ILE A 206 -4.85 3.51 -10.22
C ILE A 206 -6.09 4.11 -10.88
N GLY A 207 -5.91 4.87 -11.95
CA GLY A 207 -7.01 5.43 -12.73
C GLY A 207 -6.95 4.98 -14.17
N CYS A 208 -7.97 4.28 -14.69
CA CYS A 208 -7.96 3.79 -16.07
C CYS A 208 -9.36 3.77 -16.69
N ARG A 209 -9.41 3.91 -18.01
CA ARG A 209 -10.65 3.75 -18.77
C ARG A 209 -11.13 2.30 -18.69
N LYS A 210 -12.45 2.11 -18.83
CA LYS A 210 -13.04 0.79 -18.95
C LYS A 210 -12.37 -0.01 -20.06
N GLY A 211 -12.09 -1.29 -19.81
CA GLY A 211 -11.52 -2.21 -20.80
C GLY A 211 -10.08 -1.90 -21.21
N HIS A 212 -9.29 -1.18 -20.40
CA HIS A 212 -7.91 -0.87 -20.74
C HIS A 212 -7.05 -2.15 -20.79
N PRO A 213 -6.21 -2.36 -21.84
CA PRO A 213 -5.49 -3.62 -22.03
C PRO A 213 -4.47 -3.94 -20.93
N PHE A 214 -3.85 -2.93 -20.32
CA PHE A 214 -2.99 -3.15 -19.14
C PHE A 214 -3.76 -3.73 -17.95
N ILE A 215 -4.96 -3.20 -17.65
CA ILE A 215 -5.77 -3.72 -16.54
C ILE A 215 -6.30 -5.11 -16.88
N LYS A 216 -6.67 -5.35 -18.14
CA LYS A 216 -7.00 -6.70 -18.61
C LYS A 216 -5.87 -7.69 -18.32
N LEU A 217 -4.63 -7.32 -18.63
CA LEU A 217 -3.47 -8.17 -18.41
C LEU A 217 -3.27 -8.48 -16.93
N LEU A 218 -3.53 -7.53 -16.02
CA LEU A 218 -3.53 -7.79 -14.58
C LEU A 218 -4.61 -8.82 -14.20
N VAL A 219 -5.86 -8.60 -14.63
CA VAL A 219 -6.98 -9.51 -14.33
C VAL A 219 -6.72 -10.93 -14.86
N ASP A 220 -6.28 -11.05 -16.11
CA ASP A 220 -6.00 -12.34 -16.76
C ASP A 220 -4.90 -13.15 -16.05
N ASN A 221 -3.98 -12.47 -15.34
CA ASN A 221 -2.88 -13.12 -14.64
C ASN A 221 -3.15 -13.41 -13.15
N LEU A 222 -4.25 -12.92 -12.57
CA LEU A 222 -4.56 -13.13 -11.14
C LEU A 222 -4.50 -14.60 -10.74
N LEU A 223 -5.09 -15.49 -11.54
CA LEU A 223 -5.12 -16.93 -11.22
C LEU A 223 -3.71 -17.52 -11.17
N SER A 224 -2.85 -17.20 -12.14
CA SER A 224 -1.47 -17.70 -12.20
C SER A 224 -0.60 -17.23 -11.04
N PHE A 225 -0.88 -16.05 -10.49
CA PHE A 225 -0.13 -15.47 -9.38
C PHE A 225 -0.78 -15.73 -8.01
N SER A 226 -1.95 -16.35 -7.96
CA SER A 226 -2.65 -16.68 -6.72
C SER A 226 -1.85 -17.62 -5.80
N ILE A 227 -0.97 -18.44 -6.38
CA ILE A 227 -0.10 -19.40 -5.66
C ILE A 227 1.15 -18.76 -5.04
N MET A 228 1.43 -17.48 -5.32
CA MET A 228 2.62 -16.82 -4.78
C MET A 228 2.52 -16.69 -3.26
N TRP A 229 3.63 -16.95 -2.57
CA TRP A 229 3.64 -16.98 -1.10
C TRP A 229 3.29 -15.62 -0.48
N HIS A 230 3.85 -14.53 -1.01
CA HIS A 230 3.69 -13.20 -0.45
C HIS A 230 2.64 -12.39 -1.22
N TYR A 231 1.78 -11.64 -0.51
CA TYR A 231 0.73 -10.84 -1.16
C TYR A 231 1.29 -9.79 -2.13
N LEU A 232 2.48 -9.22 -1.84
CA LEU A 232 3.16 -8.30 -2.76
C LEU A 232 3.42 -8.92 -4.14
N ASP A 233 3.77 -10.22 -4.20
CA ASP A 233 4.06 -10.96 -5.42
C ASP A 233 2.81 -11.60 -6.05
N SER A 234 1.78 -11.86 -5.24
CA SER A 234 0.53 -12.48 -5.69
C SER A 234 -0.40 -11.48 -6.37
N THR A 235 -0.62 -10.33 -5.73
CA THR A 235 -1.61 -9.34 -6.16
C THR A 235 -1.12 -7.89 -5.96
N GLY A 236 -0.02 -7.70 -5.22
CA GLY A 236 0.44 -6.38 -4.77
C GLY A 236 1.41 -5.65 -5.71
N PRO A 237 2.19 -4.70 -5.17
CA PRO A 237 3.20 -3.91 -5.88
C PRO A 237 4.19 -4.69 -6.77
N HIS A 238 4.68 -5.85 -6.33
CA HIS A 238 5.61 -6.64 -7.15
C HIS A 238 4.90 -7.26 -8.35
N PHE A 239 3.70 -7.81 -8.14
CA PHE A 239 2.83 -8.34 -9.19
C PHE A 239 2.56 -7.28 -10.27
N VAL A 240 2.02 -6.11 -9.88
CA VAL A 240 1.68 -5.05 -10.84
C VAL A 240 2.91 -4.52 -11.58
N THR A 241 4.06 -4.40 -10.89
CA THR A 241 5.31 -3.94 -11.52
C THR A 241 5.80 -4.93 -12.57
N MET A 242 5.74 -6.22 -12.28
CA MET A 242 6.14 -7.27 -13.22
C MET A 242 5.20 -7.31 -14.43
N ILE A 243 3.88 -7.27 -14.22
CA ILE A 243 2.90 -7.24 -15.33
C ILE A 243 3.05 -5.96 -16.16
N TYR A 244 3.31 -4.81 -15.54
CA TYR A 244 3.59 -3.57 -16.26
C TYR A 244 4.83 -3.68 -17.15
N ARG A 245 5.93 -4.26 -16.66
CA ARG A 245 7.14 -4.48 -17.45
C ARG A 245 6.87 -5.39 -18.65
N GLN A 246 6.09 -6.45 -18.45
CA GLN A 246 5.62 -7.30 -19.55
C GLN A 246 4.80 -6.49 -20.55
N PHE A 247 3.83 -5.70 -20.07
CA PHE A 247 2.96 -4.87 -20.91
C PHE A 247 3.79 -3.90 -21.77
N GLN A 248 4.73 -3.17 -21.17
CA GLN A 248 5.63 -2.25 -21.88
C GLN A 248 6.50 -2.96 -22.92
N SER A 249 7.04 -4.13 -22.60
CA SER A 249 7.88 -4.89 -23.55
C SER A 249 7.13 -5.29 -24.82
N GLN A 250 5.80 -5.41 -24.73
CA GLN A 250 4.91 -5.78 -25.84
C GLN A 250 4.22 -4.56 -26.47
N ASN A 251 4.10 -3.45 -25.75
CA ASN A 251 3.37 -2.25 -26.14
C ASN A 251 4.18 -0.99 -25.77
N LEU A 252 5.03 -0.54 -26.69
CA LEU A 252 5.80 0.70 -26.54
C LEU A 252 4.97 1.91 -26.99
N LEU A 253 3.83 2.12 -26.32
CA LEU A 253 2.92 3.22 -26.64
C LEU A 253 3.25 4.46 -25.80
N PRO A 254 3.10 5.68 -26.35
CA PRO A 254 3.15 6.92 -25.58
C PRO A 254 2.15 6.90 -24.43
N ALA A 255 2.48 7.58 -23.33
CA ALA A 255 1.63 7.59 -22.13
C ALA A 255 0.23 8.17 -22.36
N ASP A 256 0.10 9.14 -23.27
CA ASP A 256 -1.16 9.79 -23.69
C ASP A 256 -1.91 9.02 -24.79
N HIS A 257 -1.38 7.89 -25.25
CA HIS A 257 -2.11 7.00 -26.15
C HIS A 257 -3.31 6.37 -25.42
N LYS A 258 -4.38 6.03 -26.18
CA LYS A 258 -5.61 5.40 -25.64
C LYS A 258 -5.39 4.04 -24.95
N ASP A 259 -4.24 3.42 -25.20
CA ASP A 259 -3.80 2.14 -24.64
C ASP A 259 -2.45 2.28 -23.91
N GLY A 260 -1.96 3.51 -23.78
CA GLY A 260 -0.76 3.85 -23.05
C GLY A 260 -1.00 3.87 -21.54
N VAL A 261 0.07 3.67 -20.76
CA VAL A 261 0.03 3.75 -19.31
C VAL A 261 0.98 4.84 -18.86
N TYR A 262 0.43 5.88 -18.24
CA TYR A 262 1.20 6.92 -17.58
C TYR A 262 1.65 6.45 -16.20
N VAL A 263 2.96 6.35 -16.01
CA VAL A 263 3.52 6.09 -14.70
C VAL A 263 3.83 7.43 -14.04
N ALA A 264 2.98 7.82 -13.09
CA ALA A 264 3.10 9.07 -12.39
C ALA A 264 4.35 9.08 -11.48
N PRO A 265 5.03 10.24 -11.33
CA PRO A 265 6.03 10.44 -10.30
C PRO A 265 5.45 10.17 -8.91
N SER A 266 6.27 9.66 -7.98
CA SER A 266 5.83 9.38 -6.62
C SER A 266 5.28 10.63 -5.93
N GLU A 267 5.82 11.81 -6.22
CA GLU A 267 5.39 13.08 -5.62
C GLU A 267 3.93 13.44 -5.93
N TYR A 268 3.31 12.85 -6.97
CA TYR A 268 1.91 13.10 -7.28
C TYR A 268 0.93 12.38 -6.36
N PHE A 269 1.24 11.15 -5.91
CA PHE A 269 0.29 10.33 -5.14
C PHE A 269 0.85 9.81 -3.81
N TYR A 270 2.18 9.72 -3.71
CA TYR A 270 2.95 9.18 -2.59
C TYR A 270 4.09 10.16 -2.20
N PRO A 271 3.78 11.42 -1.86
CA PRO A 271 4.78 12.45 -1.59
C PRO A 271 5.57 12.22 -0.30
N THR A 272 5.10 11.32 0.58
CA THR A 272 5.69 11.04 1.90
C THR A 272 6.29 9.63 1.96
N ILE A 273 7.32 9.48 2.81
CA ILE A 273 7.96 8.19 3.10
C ILE A 273 7.09 7.42 4.10
N ASP A 274 6.99 6.10 3.92
CA ASP A 274 6.30 5.20 4.84
C ASP A 274 6.95 5.28 6.23
N PRO A 275 6.23 5.73 7.27
CA PRO A 275 6.75 5.81 8.62
C PRO A 275 7.30 4.49 9.14
N ALA A 276 6.75 3.35 8.72
CA ALA A 276 7.21 2.02 9.12
C ALA A 276 8.59 1.66 8.54
N LYS A 277 9.00 2.32 7.45
CA LYS A 277 10.31 2.09 6.81
C LYS A 277 11.41 3.02 7.34
N LEU A 278 11.05 4.13 7.98
CA LEU A 278 11.99 5.19 8.38
C LEU A 278 13.18 4.68 9.21
N HIS A 279 12.92 3.92 10.28
CA HIS A 279 13.98 3.41 11.16
C HIS A 279 14.92 2.45 10.42
N TYR A 280 14.36 1.54 9.62
CA TYR A 280 15.12 0.61 8.81
C TYR A 280 16.02 1.35 7.80
N MET A 281 15.44 2.28 7.04
CA MET A 281 16.17 3.06 6.04
C MET A 281 17.26 3.90 6.68
N PHE A 282 17.00 4.54 7.83
CA PHE A 282 18.01 5.28 8.58
C PHE A 282 19.17 4.37 9.01
N THR A 283 18.86 3.19 9.56
CA THR A 283 19.86 2.20 10.00
C THR A 283 20.69 1.65 8.83
N ARG A 284 20.09 1.51 7.65
CA ARG A 284 20.81 1.12 6.42
C ARG A 284 21.73 2.25 5.97
N CYS A 285 21.23 3.48 5.91
CA CYS A 285 21.97 4.65 5.47
C CYS A 285 23.15 5.03 6.38
N SER A 286 23.09 4.71 7.68
CA SER A 286 24.22 4.95 8.61
C SER A 286 25.42 4.02 8.37
N LYS A 287 25.28 3.00 7.52
CA LYS A 287 26.32 2.00 7.21
C LYS A 287 26.70 2.03 5.73
N GLU A 288 27.15 3.19 5.25
CA GLU A 288 27.44 3.46 3.83
C GLU A 288 28.31 2.38 3.17
N SER A 289 29.33 1.85 3.86
CA SER A 289 30.24 0.81 3.35
C SER A 289 29.56 -0.51 2.96
N ARG A 290 28.30 -0.72 3.35
CA ARG A 290 27.49 -1.92 3.04
C ARG A 290 26.45 -1.67 1.96
N LEU A 291 26.44 -0.49 1.36
CA LEU A 291 25.45 -0.07 0.37
C LEU A 291 26.02 -0.12 -1.05
N THR A 292 25.15 -0.40 -2.01
CA THR A 292 25.48 -0.22 -3.44
C THR A 292 25.57 1.26 -3.78
N LYS A 293 26.15 1.60 -4.94
CA LYS A 293 26.14 2.99 -5.45
C LYS A 293 24.74 3.58 -5.55
N LEU A 294 23.77 2.77 -5.96
CA LEU A 294 22.37 3.18 -6.10
C LEU A 294 21.73 3.45 -4.72
N GLN A 295 22.00 2.60 -3.73
CA GLN A 295 21.54 2.79 -2.36
C GLN A 295 22.17 4.02 -1.69
N VAL A 296 23.46 4.27 -1.91
CA VAL A 296 24.11 5.50 -1.44
C VAL A 296 23.44 6.73 -2.05
N LYS A 297 23.12 6.70 -3.35
CA LYS A 297 22.39 7.80 -4.02
C LYS A 297 21.03 8.05 -3.37
N ALA A 298 20.25 7.01 -3.07
CA ALA A 298 18.96 7.16 -2.37
C ALA A 298 19.12 7.71 -0.95
N CYS A 299 20.12 7.26 -0.19
CA CYS A 299 20.40 7.79 1.14
C CYS A 299 20.79 9.29 1.10
N ILE A 300 21.60 9.70 0.12
CA ILE A 300 21.91 11.12 -0.11
C ILE A 300 20.62 11.88 -0.46
N ASN A 301 19.72 11.29 -1.25
CA ASN A 301 18.45 11.92 -1.60
C ASN A 301 17.54 12.14 -0.39
N LEU A 302 17.40 11.16 0.52
CA LEU A 302 16.67 11.34 1.78
C LEU A 302 17.26 12.44 2.63
N LYS A 303 18.60 12.44 2.78
CA LYS A 303 19.29 13.49 3.52
C LYS A 303 18.99 14.85 2.89
N PHE A 304 19.13 14.97 1.57
CA PHE A 304 18.84 16.20 0.83
C PHE A 304 17.39 16.68 1.08
N LYS A 305 16.39 15.80 0.95
CA LYS A 305 14.97 16.12 1.18
C LYS A 305 14.68 16.53 2.63
N SER A 306 15.45 16.03 3.60
CA SER A 306 15.26 16.32 5.03
C SER A 306 15.90 17.62 5.54
N VAL A 307 16.78 18.24 4.74
CA VAL A 307 17.47 19.49 5.08
C VAL A 307 16.56 20.67 4.72
N LYS A 308 16.18 21.48 5.71
CA LYS A 308 15.19 22.56 5.57
C LYS A 308 15.60 23.61 4.53
N GLU A 309 16.89 23.89 4.44
CA GLU A 309 17.49 24.86 3.53
C GLU A 309 17.27 24.51 2.05
N ASN A 310 16.96 23.25 1.74
CA ASN A 310 16.72 22.81 0.36
C ASN A 310 15.30 23.12 -0.14
N ASN A 311 14.41 23.63 0.73
CA ASN A 311 13.04 24.02 0.42
C ASN A 311 12.26 22.97 -0.40
N TYR A 312 12.38 21.70 0.00
CA TYR A 312 11.71 20.59 -0.66
C TYR A 312 10.35 20.34 0.02
N ASP A 313 9.26 20.68 -0.67
CA ASP A 313 7.90 20.37 -0.25
C ASP A 313 7.17 19.58 -1.35
N PRO A 314 7.13 18.24 -1.26
CA PRO A 314 6.48 17.41 -2.27
C PRO A 314 4.95 17.55 -2.24
N LEU A 315 4.36 18.06 -1.15
CA LEU A 315 2.91 18.24 -1.05
C LEU A 315 2.42 19.37 -1.95
N SER A 316 3.27 20.35 -2.25
CA SER A 316 2.94 21.50 -3.12
C SER A 316 2.51 21.09 -4.54
N ILE A 317 2.97 19.93 -5.01
CA ILE A 317 2.66 19.40 -6.35
C ILE A 317 1.79 18.14 -6.31
N ALA A 318 1.50 17.60 -5.12
CA ALA A 318 0.79 16.35 -4.97
C ALA A 318 -0.70 16.48 -5.34
N PHE A 319 -1.25 15.44 -5.96
CA PHE A 319 -2.68 15.25 -6.13
C PHE A 319 -3.29 14.50 -4.95
N ALA A 320 -2.53 13.56 -4.38
CA ALA A 320 -2.94 12.76 -3.23
C ALA A 320 -1.77 12.49 -2.29
N ASN A 321 -2.07 12.09 -1.05
CA ASN A 321 -1.09 11.61 -0.09
C ASN A 321 -1.54 10.30 0.55
N HIS A 322 -0.66 9.30 0.50
CA HIS A 322 -0.84 8.02 1.18
C HIS A 322 -0.40 8.14 2.63
N HIS A 323 -1.28 7.81 3.58
CA HIS A 323 -0.97 7.89 5.01
C HIS A 323 -0.33 6.63 5.59
N TRP A 324 -0.13 5.60 4.77
CA TRP A 324 0.58 4.36 5.14
C TRP A 324 0.01 3.73 6.41
N PHE A 325 -1.32 3.72 6.51
CA PHE A 325 -1.98 3.22 7.71
C PHE A 325 -1.81 1.71 7.83
N HIS A 326 -1.62 1.01 6.71
CA HIS A 326 -1.37 -0.44 6.63
C HIS A 326 -2.37 -1.23 7.45
N THR A 327 -3.65 -1.01 7.19
CA THR A 327 -4.78 -1.63 7.93
C THR A 327 -4.69 -3.14 8.03
N TYR A 328 -4.11 -3.79 7.01
CA TYR A 328 -3.90 -5.23 6.96
C TYR A 328 -2.77 -5.72 7.89
N LEU A 329 -1.88 -4.85 8.36
CA LEU A 329 -0.83 -5.16 9.35
C LEU A 329 -1.26 -4.85 10.78
N LYS A 330 -2.35 -4.10 10.97
CA LYS A 330 -2.84 -3.67 12.28
C LYS A 330 -4.07 -4.47 12.67
N ASN A 331 -4.08 -5.03 13.88
CA ASN A 331 -5.31 -5.55 14.48
C ASN A 331 -6.24 -4.37 14.81
N MET A 332 -7.07 -3.97 13.85
CA MET A 332 -8.13 -2.99 14.06
C MET A 332 -9.15 -3.60 15.02
N LEU A 333 -9.18 -3.10 16.26
CA LEU A 333 -10.17 -3.54 17.25
C LEU A 333 -11.57 -3.14 16.78
N PRO A 334 -12.60 -3.98 16.99
CA PRO A 334 -13.99 -3.59 16.76
C PRO A 334 -14.31 -2.38 17.64
N SER A 335 -14.45 -1.21 17.01
CA SER A 335 -14.80 0.00 17.73
C SER A 335 -16.31 0.20 17.64
N ARG A 336 -16.94 0.47 18.79
CA ARG A 336 -18.34 0.95 18.86
C ARG A 336 -18.57 2.31 18.16
N ARG A 337 -17.53 2.87 17.52
CA ARG A 337 -17.53 4.18 16.86
C ARG A 337 -17.40 4.12 15.34
N TYR A 338 -17.48 2.93 14.73
CA TYR A 338 -17.52 2.86 13.27
C TYR A 338 -18.79 3.56 12.78
N LYS A 339 -18.66 4.30 11.68
CA LYS A 339 -19.75 5.08 11.09
C LYS A 339 -20.26 4.38 9.85
N SER A 340 -21.56 4.45 9.62
CA SER A 340 -22.12 3.99 8.36
C SER A 340 -21.55 4.84 7.23
N ILE A 341 -21.15 4.22 6.11
CA ILE A 341 -20.70 4.94 4.93
C ILE A 341 -21.79 5.90 4.42
N PHE A 342 -23.06 5.57 4.62
CA PHE A 342 -24.19 6.42 4.25
C PHE A 342 -24.24 7.74 5.04
N ASP A 343 -23.63 7.80 6.23
CA ASP A 343 -23.49 9.03 7.02
C ASP A 343 -22.34 9.92 6.52
N ILE A 344 -21.38 9.34 5.78
CA ILE A 344 -20.19 10.02 5.26
C ILE A 344 -20.42 10.46 3.81
N VAL A 345 -21.03 9.59 3.01
CA VAL A 345 -21.24 9.74 1.57
C VAL A 345 -22.72 9.54 1.26
N SER A 346 -23.47 10.63 1.09
CA SER A 346 -24.93 10.58 0.93
C SER A 346 -25.41 9.85 -0.34
N ARG A 347 -24.56 9.76 -1.37
CA ARG A 347 -24.84 9.11 -2.67
C ARG A 347 -23.87 7.95 -2.95
N VAL A 348 -23.44 7.24 -1.91
CA VAL A 348 -22.62 6.03 -2.10
C VAL A 348 -23.39 5.00 -2.91
N LYS A 349 -22.71 4.39 -3.87
CA LYS A 349 -23.18 3.21 -4.59
C LYS A 349 -22.50 1.97 -4.02
N ILE A 350 -23.27 0.91 -3.85
CA ILE A 350 -22.81 -0.43 -3.49
C ILE A 350 -23.38 -1.37 -4.54
N TYR A 351 -22.55 -2.29 -5.04
CA TYR A 351 -23.02 -3.30 -5.99
C TYR A 351 -23.97 -4.27 -5.29
N GLU A 352 -25.09 -4.59 -5.94
CA GLU A 352 -26.15 -5.47 -5.44
C GLU A 352 -26.23 -6.76 -6.26
#